data_AF-A0ABD5N5L9-F1
#
_entry.id   AF-A0ABD5N5L9-F1
#
_cell.length_a   1.000
_cell.length_b   1.000
_cell.length_c   1.000
_cell.angle_alpha   90.00
_cell.angle_beta   90.00
_cell.angle_gamma   90.00
#
_symmetry.space_group_name_H-M   'P 1'
#
loop_
_entity.id
_entity.type
_entity.pdbx_description
1 polymer ?
#
loop_
_entity_poly.entity_id
_entity_poly.type
_entity_poly.pdbx_seq_one_letter_code
_entity_poly.pdbx_strand_id
1 'polypeptide(L)'
;MPVKSKILNFFKKSKENENDSSDYMCKFVLLDGEKIGESIALYDECLLVKHGSDIFGVPMDLIIAVSEEIVVGKFNKKEAIKIGKKWKDKCDDDIKDDEI
;
A
#
# COMPACT_ATOMS: atom_id res chain seq x y z
N MET A 1 28.33 9.95 0.48
CA MET A 1 27.79 8.77 -0.22
C MET A 1 26.30 9.01 -0.43
N PRO A 2 25.78 9.15 -1.66
CA PRO A 2 24.35 9.38 -1.84
C PRO A 2 23.63 8.04 -1.96
N VAL A 3 22.80 7.71 -0.97
CA VAL A 3 21.84 6.60 -1.03
C VAL A 3 20.69 7.05 -1.93
N LYS A 4 20.91 7.00 -3.24
CA LYS A 4 19.89 7.23 -4.28
C LYS A 4 20.08 6.19 -5.36
N SER A 5 19.69 4.95 -5.09
CA SER A 5 19.58 3.92 -6.12
C SER A 5 18.78 2.75 -5.57
N LYS A 6 17.47 2.79 -5.84
CA LYS A 6 16.54 1.67 -5.99
C LYS A 6 15.16 2.23 -5.72
N ILE A 7 14.44 2.56 -6.79
CA ILE A 7 12.99 2.38 -7.02
C ILE A 7 12.78 3.05 -8.37
N LEU A 8 13.22 2.36 -9.42
CA LEU A 8 12.85 2.68 -10.79
C LEU A 8 13.11 1.45 -11.62
N ASN A 9 12.15 0.51 -11.63
CA ASN A 9 12.04 -0.56 -12.65
C ASN A 9 10.76 -1.38 -12.48
N PHE A 10 9.64 -0.75 -12.10
CA PHE A 10 8.36 -1.47 -11.95
C PHE A 10 7.41 -1.33 -13.14
N PHE A 11 7.70 -0.44 -14.10
CA PHE A 11 6.79 -0.19 -15.23
C PHE A 11 6.96 -1.12 -16.44
N LYS A 12 7.68 -2.23 -16.32
CA LYS A 12 7.87 -3.14 -17.47
C LYS A 12 8.26 -4.56 -17.08
N LYS A 13 7.33 -5.36 -16.53
CA LYS A 13 7.39 -6.81 -16.79
C LYS A 13 6.09 -7.55 -16.50
N SER A 14 5.33 -7.76 -17.56
CA SER A 14 4.57 -8.98 -17.76
C SER A 14 5.53 -10.17 -17.60
N LYS A 15 5.18 -11.13 -16.73
CA LYS A 15 5.76 -12.48 -16.64
C LYS A 15 7.19 -12.59 -16.03
N GLU A 16 7.27 -13.42 -14.98
CA GLU A 16 8.46 -14.02 -14.36
C GLU A 16 9.38 -13.09 -13.54
N ASN A 17 9.05 -12.94 -12.24
CA ASN A 17 9.94 -13.09 -11.07
C ASN A 17 9.13 -12.79 -9.80
N GLU A 18 8.80 -13.83 -9.02
CA GLU A 18 8.22 -13.72 -7.67
C GLU A 18 9.27 -13.09 -6.74
N ASN A 19 9.22 -11.77 -6.54
CA ASN A 19 9.71 -11.16 -5.31
C ASN A 19 8.48 -10.91 -4.45
N ASP A 20 8.45 -11.61 -3.32
CA ASP A 20 7.35 -11.80 -2.39
C ASP A 20 6.60 -10.50 -2.02
N SER A 21 5.52 -10.20 -2.74
CA SER A 21 4.49 -9.28 -2.25
C SER A 21 3.90 -9.74 -0.91
N SER A 22 4.12 -11.01 -0.53
CA SER A 22 3.72 -11.59 0.76
C SER A 22 4.32 -10.86 1.96
N ASP A 23 5.51 -10.27 1.82
CA ASP A 23 6.18 -9.55 2.92
C ASP A 23 5.40 -8.32 3.42
N TYR A 24 4.51 -7.77 2.59
CA TYR A 24 3.75 -6.58 2.91
C TYR A 24 2.28 -6.85 3.21
N MET A 25 1.78 -8.07 3.01
CA MET A 25 0.36 -8.39 3.10
C MET A 25 0.00 -8.98 4.46
N CYS A 26 -1.23 -8.73 4.92
CA CYS A 26 -1.79 -9.31 6.15
C CYS A 26 -0.97 -9.01 7.42
N LYS A 27 -0.28 -7.86 7.48
CA LYS A 27 0.47 -7.39 8.65
C LYS A 27 -0.18 -6.15 9.26
N PHE A 28 -0.01 -6.00 10.57
CA PHE A 28 -0.40 -4.74 11.23
C PHE A 28 0.54 -3.63 10.84
N VAL A 29 -0.02 -2.44 10.63
CA VAL A 29 0.72 -1.22 10.29
C VAL A 29 0.76 -0.31 11.52
N LEU A 30 1.97 0.12 11.88
CA LEU A 30 2.26 0.96 13.03
C LEU A 30 2.67 2.37 12.59
N LEU A 31 2.08 3.39 13.21
CA LEU A 31 2.50 4.79 13.12
C LEU A 31 2.82 5.29 14.52
N ASP A 32 4.03 5.81 14.72
CA ASP A 32 4.50 6.28 16.03
C ASP A 32 4.29 5.25 17.18
N GLY A 33 4.34 3.94 16.85
CA GLY A 33 4.14 2.84 17.80
C GLY A 33 2.68 2.42 18.02
N GLU A 34 1.71 3.10 17.40
CA GLU A 34 0.28 2.74 17.48
C GLU A 34 -0.20 2.00 16.24
N LYS A 35 -1.06 0.98 16.43
CA LYS A 35 -1.67 0.23 15.33
C LYS A 35 -2.70 1.10 14.61
N ILE A 36 -2.45 1.37 13.34
CA ILE A 36 -3.33 2.18 12.49
C ILE A 36 -4.18 1.38 11.51
N GLY A 37 -3.93 0.08 11.39
CA GLY A 37 -4.74 -0.84 10.58
C GLY A 37 -3.96 -2.07 10.11
N GLU A 38 -4.51 -2.76 9.13
CA GLU A 38 -3.93 -3.96 8.51
C GLU A 38 -3.65 -3.72 7.03
N SER A 39 -2.50 -4.18 6.54
CA SER A 39 -2.14 -4.10 5.13
C SER A 39 -2.95 -5.07 4.28
N ILE A 40 -3.61 -4.58 3.24
CA ILE A 40 -4.53 -5.38 2.41
C ILE A 40 -4.11 -5.50 0.95
N ALA A 41 -3.35 -4.55 0.41
CA ALA A 41 -2.95 -4.52 -1.00
C ALA A 41 -1.85 -3.49 -1.26
N LEU A 42 -1.22 -3.56 -2.43
CA LEU A 42 -0.37 -2.50 -2.97
C LEU A 42 -1.10 -1.84 -4.15
N TYR A 43 -1.12 -0.51 -4.19
CA TYR A 43 -1.78 0.27 -5.25
C TYR A 43 -1.06 1.59 -5.47
N ASP A 44 -0.64 1.88 -6.72
CA ASP A 44 -0.07 3.18 -7.13
C ASP A 44 1.06 3.64 -6.18
N GLU A 45 2.06 2.78 -5.98
CA GLU A 45 3.20 2.99 -5.06
C GLU A 45 2.82 3.23 -3.58
N CYS A 46 1.60 2.84 -3.20
CA CYS A 46 1.09 2.92 -1.84
C CYS A 46 0.77 1.53 -1.28
N LEU A 47 1.04 1.34 0.00
CA LEU A 47 0.50 0.27 0.82
C LEU A 47 -0.92 0.64 1.25
N LEU A 48 -1.90 -0.17 0.88
CA LEU A 48 -3.27 -0.01 1.32
C LEU A 48 -3.44 -0.61 2.71
N VAL A 49 -3.91 0.22 3.63
CA VAL A 49 -4.11 -0.10 5.04
C VAL A 49 -5.57 0.06 5.39
N LYS A 50 -6.21 -1.00 5.88
CA LYS A 50 -7.62 -1.00 6.29
C LYS A 50 -7.73 -0.78 7.79
N HIS A 51 -8.63 0.10 8.20
CA HIS A 51 -9.04 0.27 9.59
C HIS A 51 -10.55 0.49 9.67
N GLY A 52 -11.27 -0.50 10.19
CA GLY A 52 -12.73 -0.47 10.21
C GLY A 52 -13.28 -0.38 8.79
N SER A 53 -14.01 0.69 8.48
CA SER A 53 -14.56 0.96 7.14
C SER A 53 -13.62 1.78 6.24
N ASP A 54 -12.57 2.36 6.80
CA ASP A 54 -11.66 3.24 6.07
C ASP A 54 -10.50 2.46 5.45
N ILE A 55 -10.05 2.94 4.30
CA ILE A 55 -8.84 2.47 3.62
C ILE A 55 -7.93 3.68 3.42
N PHE A 56 -6.67 3.52 3.80
CA PHE A 56 -5.61 4.51 3.65
C PHE A 56 -4.61 4.00 2.62
N GLY A 57 -4.18 4.84 1.70
CA GLY A 57 -2.96 4.60 0.91
C GLY A 57 -1.78 5.25 1.59
N VAL A 58 -0.88 4.45 2.17
CA VAL A 58 0.37 4.91 2.76
C VAL A 58 1.48 4.79 1.71
N PRO A 59 2.12 5.89 1.30
CA PRO A 59 3.24 5.84 0.36
C PRO A 59 4.35 4.88 0.81
N MET A 60 4.86 4.06 -0.12
CA MET A 60 5.88 3.05 0.20
C MET A 60 7.22 3.67 0.64
N ASP A 61 7.53 4.89 0.21
CA ASP A 61 8.73 5.64 0.62
C ASP A 61 8.71 6.05 2.11
N LEU A 62 7.54 5.97 2.75
CA LEU A 62 7.38 6.20 4.19
C LEU A 62 7.48 4.91 5.01
N ILE A 63 7.67 3.75 4.40
CA ILE A 63 7.90 2.49 5.12
C ILE A 63 9.31 2.52 5.72
N ILE A 64 9.38 2.40 7.05
CA ILE A 64 10.62 2.43 7.83
C ILE A 64 11.16 1.02 8.02
N ALA A 65 10.28 0.06 8.35
CA ALA A 65 10.66 -1.33 8.59
C ALA A 65 9.52 -2.28 8.25
N VAL A 66 9.88 -3.51 7.85
CA VAL A 66 8.96 -4.61 7.56
C VAL A 66 9.45 -5.84 8.31
N SER A 67 8.66 -6.32 9.27
CA SER A 67 8.92 -7.55 10.02
C SER A 67 7.61 -8.32 10.22
N GLU A 68 7.23 -8.66 11.45
CA GLU A 68 5.87 -9.11 11.79
C GLU A 68 4.86 -7.97 11.63
N GLU A 69 5.30 -6.74 11.86
CA GLU A 69 4.54 -5.51 11.70
C GLU A 69 5.26 -4.58 10.71
N ILE A 70 4.50 -3.71 10.05
CA ILE A 70 5.01 -2.71 9.12
C ILE A 70 5.06 -1.37 9.84
N VAL A 71 6.23 -0.79 9.99
CA VAL A 71 6.42 0.51 10.63
C VAL A 71 6.46 1.59 9.55
N VAL A 72 5.61 2.61 9.69
CA VAL A 72 5.54 3.73 8.75
C VAL A 72 5.85 5.06 9.43
N GLY A 73 6.43 5.97 8.65
CA GLY A 73 6.65 7.35 9.05
C GLY A 73 5.37 8.18 9.01
N LYS A 74 5.47 9.43 9.47
CA LYS A 74 4.34 10.37 9.47
C LYS A 74 3.88 10.69 8.05
N PHE A 75 2.56 10.67 7.84
CA PHE A 75 1.94 11.00 6.57
C PHE A 75 0.67 11.83 6.77
N ASN A 76 0.20 12.45 5.70
CA ASN A 76 -1.06 13.18 5.71
C ASN A 76 -2.25 12.22 5.59
N LYS A 77 -2.95 12.01 6.72
CA LYS A 77 -4.10 11.10 6.77
C LYS A 77 -5.21 11.45 5.77
N LYS A 78 -5.45 12.74 5.49
CA LYS A 78 -6.48 13.16 4.52
C LYS A 78 -6.14 12.72 3.11
N GLU A 79 -4.87 12.81 2.72
CA GLU A 79 -4.40 12.38 1.40
C GLU A 79 -4.41 10.85 1.29
N ALA A 80 -3.99 10.16 2.35
CA ALA A 80 -4.04 8.70 2.40
C ALA A 80 -5.48 8.17 2.22
N ILE A 81 -6.47 8.81 2.84
CA ILE A 81 -7.89 8.45 2.64
C ILE A 81 -8.33 8.65 1.18
N LYS A 82 -7.87 9.72 0.51
CA LYS A 82 -8.21 9.95 -0.90
C LYS A 82 -7.66 8.83 -1.80
N ILE A 83 -6.45 8.36 -1.52
CA ILE A 83 -5.83 7.25 -2.27
C ILE A 83 -6.64 5.97 -2.06
N GLY A 84 -6.99 5.65 -0.81
CA GLY A 84 -7.81 4.48 -0.50
C GLY A 84 -9.20 4.52 -1.15
N LYS A 85 -9.83 5.70 -1.20
CA LYS A 85 -11.09 5.90 -1.94
C LYS A 85 -10.92 5.68 -3.44
N LYS A 86 -9.89 6.28 -4.05
CA LYS A 86 -9.58 6.08 -5.49
C LYS A 86 -9.40 4.59 -5.83
N TRP A 87 -8.77 3.82 -4.95
CA TRP A 87 -8.65 2.37 -5.13
C TRP A 87 -10.01 1.68 -5.05
N LYS A 88 -10.83 2.02 -4.04
CA LYS A 88 -12.15 1.44 -3.86
C LYS A 88 -13.08 1.73 -5.04
N ASP A 89 -13.13 2.97 -5.49
CA ASP A 89 -13.95 3.40 -6.63
C ASP A 89 -13.54 2.62 -7.90
N LYS A 90 -12.23 2.41 -8.10
CA LYS A 90 -11.73 1.59 -9.21
C LYS A 90 -12.21 0.14 -9.10
N CYS A 91 -12.09 -0.48 -7.92
CA CYS A 91 -12.58 -1.85 -7.72
C CYS A 91 -14.09 -1.94 -7.98
N ASP A 92 -14.87 -0.94 -7.57
CA ASP A 92 -16.32 -0.91 -7.77
C ASP A 92 -16.70 -0.71 -9.24
N ASP A 93 -15.89 0.01 -10.03
CA ASP A 93 -16.08 0.18 -11.47
C ASP A 93 -15.67 -1.07 -12.26
N ASP A 94 -14.55 -1.71 -11.89
CA ASP A 94 -14.09 -2.96 -12.51
C ASP A 94 -15.13 -4.11 -12.34
N ILE A 95 -15.96 -4.07 -11.28
CA ILE A 95 -17.02 -5.06 -11.04
C ILE A 95 -18.25 -4.87 -11.95
N LYS A 96 -18.50 -3.67 -12.45
CA LYS A 96 -19.71 -3.37 -13.24
C LYS A 96 -19.59 -3.77 -14.71
N ASP A 97 -18.38 -4.00 -15.20
CA ASP A 97 -18.12 -4.35 -16.60
C ASP A 97 -18.29 -5.85 -16.90
N ASP A 98 -18.45 -6.71 -15.89
CA ASP A 98 -18.65 -8.16 -16.04
C ASP A 98 -20.14 -8.61 -16.06
N GLU A 99 -21.11 -7.69 -16.00
CA GLU A 99 -22.57 -7.97 -16.07
C GLU A 99 -23.22 -7.60 -17.43
N ILE A 100 -22.58 -7.88 -18.57
CA ILE A 100 -23.19 -7.71 -19.92
C ILE A 100 -23.06 -8.98 -20.78
#